data_AF-A0A242PFL3-F1
#
_entry.id   AF-A0A242PFL3-F1
#
_cell.length_a   1.000
_cell.length_b   1.000
_cell.length_c   1.000
_cell.angle_alpha   90.00
_cell.angle_beta   90.00
_cell.angle_gamma   90.00
#
_symmetry.space_group_name_H-M   'P 1'
#
loop_
_entity.id
_entity.type
_entity.pdbx_description
1 polymer ?
#
loop_
_entity_poly.entity_id
_entity_poly.type
_entity_poly.pdbx_seq_one_letter_code
_entity_poly.pdbx_strand_id
1 'polypeptide(L)'
;MGTEYPSKSAGIEGAPRDFDYRQYLTEEEAQIVDNAVLMLKADNVDQWAVLTSFYLREISCSKQARILGKQTTEITKILLAAECFIRGYIIELFSKVA
;
A
#
# COMPACT_ATOMS: atom_id res chain seq x y z
N MET A 1 -15.37 19.80 24.08
CA MET A 1 -15.26 19.46 22.66
C MET A 1 -14.28 18.31 22.57
N GLY A 2 -14.82 17.09 22.35
CA GLY A 2 -14.11 15.83 22.55
C GLY A 2 -13.12 15.50 21.42
N THR A 3 -11.98 14.95 21.82
CA THR A 3 -10.97 14.32 20.95
C THR A 3 -11.41 12.90 20.58
N GLU A 4 -12.51 12.79 19.85
CA GLU A 4 -12.96 11.49 19.35
C GLU A 4 -12.36 11.26 17.96
N TYR A 5 -11.28 10.47 17.92
CA TYR A 5 -10.84 9.83 16.68
C TYR A 5 -11.99 8.92 16.20
N PRO A 6 -12.53 9.11 14.99
CA PRO A 6 -13.45 8.12 14.43
C PRO A 6 -12.65 6.87 14.13
N SER A 7 -12.68 5.92 15.07
CA SER A 7 -12.22 4.55 14.88
C SER A 7 -13.13 3.87 13.86
N LYS A 8 -12.88 4.15 12.58
CA LYS A 8 -13.40 3.36 11.46
C LYS A 8 -12.63 2.05 11.40
N SER A 9 -12.85 1.22 12.41
CA SER A 9 -12.41 -0.16 12.45
C SER A 9 -13.24 -0.93 11.43
N ALA A 10 -12.59 -1.66 10.53
CA ALA A 10 -13.27 -2.59 9.64
C ALA A 10 -14.12 -3.58 10.46
N GLY A 11 -15.44 -3.62 10.22
CA GLY A 11 -16.36 -4.55 10.89
C GLY A 11 -17.55 -3.95 11.63
N ILE A 12 -17.75 -2.62 11.66
CA ILE A 12 -18.93 -2.01 12.28
C ILE A 12 -20.11 -1.98 11.31
N GLU A 13 -21.21 -2.65 11.67
CA GLU A 13 -22.47 -2.66 10.93
C GLU A 13 -23.09 -1.25 10.92
N GLY A 14 -23.36 -0.69 9.73
CA GLY A 14 -24.01 0.62 9.56
C GLY A 14 -23.07 1.80 9.26
N ALA A 15 -21.75 1.62 9.22
CA ALA A 15 -20.85 2.67 8.74
C ALA A 15 -21.04 2.88 7.21
N PRO A 16 -21.17 4.13 6.73
CA PRO A 16 -21.27 4.41 5.30
C PRO A 16 -20.06 3.82 4.57
N ARG A 17 -20.28 2.80 3.75
CA ARG A 17 -19.24 2.13 2.94
C ARG A 17 -18.87 2.92 1.68
N ASP A 18 -19.69 3.92 1.33
CA ASP A 18 -19.61 4.61 0.04
C ASP A 18 -18.68 5.83 0.03
N PHE A 19 -18.14 6.23 1.19
CA PHE A 19 -17.25 7.38 1.27
C PHE A 19 -15.81 6.90 1.47
N ASP A 20 -14.98 7.07 0.44
CA ASP A 20 -13.56 6.77 0.53
C ASP A 20 -12.88 7.80 1.44
N TYR A 21 -12.58 7.38 2.67
CA TYR A 21 -11.91 8.21 3.66
C TYR A 21 -10.39 8.21 3.51
N ARG A 22 -9.83 7.61 2.45
CA ARG A 22 -8.39 7.66 2.19
C ARG A 22 -7.97 9.10 1.93
N GLN A 23 -6.86 9.49 2.54
CA GLN A 23 -6.23 10.76 2.24
C GLN A 23 -5.61 10.68 0.85
N TYR A 24 -6.07 11.53 -0.06
CA TYR A 24 -5.50 11.62 -1.40
C TYR A 24 -4.19 12.40 -1.34
N LEU A 25 -3.21 11.92 -2.09
CA LEU A 25 -1.96 12.64 -2.34
C LEU A 25 -2.25 13.85 -3.25
N THR A 26 -1.43 14.90 -3.12
CA THR A 26 -1.33 15.93 -4.16
C THR A 26 -0.78 15.32 -5.45
N GLU A 27 -0.98 16.00 -6.58
CA GLU A 27 -0.47 15.52 -7.87
C GLU A 27 1.05 15.35 -7.88
N GLU A 28 1.78 16.23 -7.19
CA GLU A 28 3.24 16.14 -7.04
C GLU A 28 3.65 14.91 -6.23
N GLU A 29 3.00 14.66 -5.08
CA GLU A 29 3.26 13.47 -4.25
C GLU A 29 2.88 12.18 -4.99
N ALA A 30 1.76 12.17 -5.71
CA ALA A 30 1.33 11.05 -6.53
C ALA A 30 2.36 10.73 -7.62
N GLN A 31 2.86 11.75 -8.32
CA GLN A 31 3.89 11.57 -9.35
C GLN A 31 5.19 10.96 -8.80
N ILE A 32 5.58 11.34 -7.58
CA ILE A 32 6.76 10.77 -6.91
C ILE A 32 6.55 9.29 -6.56
N VAL A 33 5.38 8.94 -6.01
CA VAL A 33 5.02 7.56 -5.71
C VAL A 33 4.95 6.72 -6.99
N ASP A 34 4.31 7.24 -8.05
CA ASP A 34 4.21 6.54 -9.33
C ASP A 34 5.59 6.26 -9.94
N ASN A 35 6.49 7.25 -9.89
CA ASN A 35 7.87 7.07 -10.33
C ASN A 35 8.58 5.97 -9.51
N ALA A 36 8.41 5.94 -8.19
CA ALA A 36 8.99 4.89 -7.34
C ALA A 36 8.45 3.49 -7.71
N VAL A 37 7.16 3.37 -8.00
CA VAL A 37 6.52 2.11 -8.43
C VAL A 37 7.02 1.69 -9.82
N LEU A 38 7.23 2.62 -10.74
CA LEU A 38 7.82 2.33 -12.06
C LEU A 38 9.26 1.87 -11.94
N MET A 39 10.05 2.48 -11.06
CA MET A 39 11.42 2.05 -10.76
C MET A 39 11.44 0.63 -10.16
N LEU A 40 10.53 0.34 -9.22
CA LEU A 40 10.39 -1.01 -8.67
C LEU A 40 10.05 -2.04 -9.74
N LYS A 41 9.20 -1.69 -10.72
CA LYS A 41 8.87 -2.58 -11.84
C LYS A 41 10.10 -2.92 -12.70
N ALA A 42 10.96 -1.92 -12.92
CA ALA A 42 12.19 -2.10 -13.71
C ALA A 42 13.24 -2.92 -12.95
N ASP A 43 13.32 -2.77 -11.62
CA ASP A 43 14.25 -3.50 -10.74
C ASP A 43 13.79 -4.95 -10.48
N ASN A 44 12.54 -5.13 -10.04
CA ASN A 44 11.99 -6.42 -9.64
C ASN A 44 10.48 -6.53 -9.93
N VAL A 45 10.17 -7.20 -11.04
CA VAL A 45 8.77 -7.37 -11.50
C VAL A 45 7.91 -8.18 -10.53
N ASP A 46 8.48 -9.12 -9.78
CA ASP A 46 7.74 -9.94 -8.82
C ASP A 46 7.29 -9.11 -7.61
N GLN A 47 8.20 -8.28 -7.08
CA GLN A 47 7.89 -7.32 -6.03
C GLN A 47 6.83 -6.32 -6.47
N TRP A 48 6.97 -5.78 -7.69
CA TRP A 48 5.98 -4.89 -8.28
C TRP A 48 4.61 -5.56 -8.44
N ALA A 49 4.56 -6.81 -8.91
CA ALA A 49 3.32 -7.54 -9.12
C ALA A 49 2.59 -7.82 -7.79
N VAL A 50 3.33 -8.20 -6.74
CA VAL A 50 2.76 -8.41 -5.40
C VAL A 50 2.25 -7.10 -4.81
N LEU A 51 3.04 -6.02 -4.89
CA LEU A 51 2.69 -4.69 -4.38
C LEU A 51 1.42 -4.15 -5.05
N THR A 52 1.39 -4.13 -6.38
CA THR A 52 0.24 -3.59 -7.14
C THR A 52 -1.01 -4.45 -6.96
N SER A 53 -0.88 -5.77 -6.87
CA SER A 53 -2.00 -6.66 -6.57
C SER A 53 -2.56 -6.41 -5.17
N PHE A 54 -1.70 -6.08 -4.21
CA PHE A 54 -2.12 -5.78 -2.85
C PHE A 54 -2.84 -4.43 -2.76
N TYR A 55 -2.23 -3.36 -3.26
CA TYR A 55 -2.75 -1.99 -3.08
C TYR A 55 -3.81 -1.56 -4.11
N LEU A 56 -3.68 -1.95 -5.38
CA LEU A 56 -4.61 -1.50 -6.44
C LEU A 56 -5.78 -2.45 -6.64
N ARG A 57 -5.60 -3.74 -6.34
CA ARG A 57 -6.61 -4.78 -6.54
C ARG A 57 -7.16 -5.37 -5.24
N GLU A 58 -6.64 -4.90 -4.10
CA GLU A 58 -7.07 -5.32 -2.76
C GLU A 58 -6.99 -6.85 -2.56
N ILE A 59 -6.02 -7.50 -3.23
CA ILE A 59 -5.81 -8.95 -3.12
C ILE A 59 -4.86 -9.22 -1.96
N SER A 60 -5.38 -9.82 -0.89
CA SER A 60 -4.58 -10.17 0.30
C SER A 60 -3.42 -11.13 -0.01
N CYS A 61 -2.34 -11.05 0.78
CA CYS A 61 -1.17 -11.93 0.63
C CYS A 61 -1.54 -13.42 0.66
N SER A 62 -2.49 -13.83 1.51
CA SER A 62 -2.97 -15.22 1.57
C SER A 62 -3.63 -15.67 0.26
N LYS A 63 -4.41 -14.78 -0.37
CA LYS A 63 -5.07 -15.07 -1.65
C LYS A 63 -4.05 -15.12 -2.78
N GLN A 64 -3.08 -14.20 -2.81
CA GLN A 64 -1.96 -14.23 -3.75
C GLN A 64 -1.13 -15.53 -3.60
N ALA A 65 -0.80 -15.90 -2.36
CA ALA A 65 -0.04 -17.12 -2.05
C ALA A 65 -0.75 -18.39 -2.54
N ARG A 66 -2.07 -18.48 -2.34
CA ARG A 66 -2.88 -19.59 -2.85
C ARG A 66 -2.86 -19.69 -4.37
N ILE A 67 -2.94 -18.56 -5.09
CA ILE A 67 -2.91 -18.53 -6.56
C ILE A 67 -1.53 -18.95 -7.08
N LEU A 68 -0.46 -18.53 -6.41
CA LEU A 68 0.92 -18.78 -6.80
C LEU A 68 1.48 -20.12 -6.30
N GLY A 69 0.73 -20.86 -5.48
CA GLY A 69 1.20 -22.10 -4.87
C GLY A 69 2.35 -21.90 -3.86
N LYS A 70 2.43 -20.73 -3.22
CA LYS A 70 3.49 -20.35 -2.27
C LYS A 70 2.97 -20.28 -0.83
N GLN A 71 3.88 -20.22 0.13
CA GLN A 71 3.50 -19.89 1.51
C GLN A 71 3.14 -18.41 1.63
N THR A 72 2.14 -18.09 2.45
CA THR A 72 1.77 -16.68 2.73
C THR A 72 2.95 -15.88 3.26
N THR A 73 3.80 -16.48 4.09
CA THR A 73 5.02 -15.87 4.64
C THR A 73 6.00 -15.41 3.56
N GLU A 74 6.10 -16.14 2.44
CA GLU A 74 6.94 -15.73 1.31
C GLU A 74 6.36 -14.49 0.64
N ILE A 75 5.05 -14.46 0.39
CA ILE A 75 4.39 -13.29 -0.22
C ILE A 75 4.50 -12.07 0.68
N THR A 76 4.31 -12.22 1.99
CA THR A 76 4.46 -11.11 2.95
C THR A 76 5.90 -10.58 2.97
N LYS A 77 6.92 -11.45 2.84
CA LYS A 77 8.31 -10.99 2.73
C LYS A 77 8.57 -10.21 1.44
N ILE A 78 8.00 -10.66 0.31
CA ILE A 78 8.10 -9.97 -0.98
C ILE A 78 7.43 -8.59 -0.88
N LEU A 79 6.22 -8.53 -0.32
CA LEU A 79 5.50 -7.28 -0.11
C LEU A 79 6.29 -6.31 0.79
N LEU A 80 6.84 -6.80 1.90
CA LEU A 80 7.66 -5.98 2.80
C LEU A 80 8.90 -5.42 2.08
N ALA A 81 9.59 -6.24 1.29
CA ALA A 81 10.74 -5.77 0.51
C ALA A 81 10.35 -4.67 -0.49
N ALA A 82 9.23 -4.84 -1.19
CA ALA A 82 8.66 -3.85 -2.09
C ALA A 82 8.33 -2.54 -1.36
N GLU A 83 7.66 -2.62 -0.20
CA GLU A 83 7.31 -1.45 0.63
C GLU A 83 8.55 -0.74 1.15
N CYS A 84 9.59 -1.48 1.58
CA CYS A 84 10.87 -0.91 1.99
C CYS A 84 11.55 -0.16 0.83
N PHE A 85 11.52 -0.71 -0.38
CA PHE A 85 12.04 -0.05 -1.57
C PHE A 85 11.31 1.28 -1.83
N ILE A 86 9.98 1.25 -1.89
CA ILE A 86 9.16 2.46 -2.10
C ILE A 86 9.44 3.48 -1.00
N ARG A 87 9.46 3.05 0.27
CA ARG A 87 9.78 3.91 1.41
C ARG A 87 11.11 4.62 1.23
N GLY A 88 12.14 3.93 0.75
CA GLY A 88 13.45 4.54 0.48
C GLY A 88 13.39 5.68 -0.52
N TYR A 89 12.52 5.58 -1.52
CA TYR A 89 12.32 6.63 -2.53
C TYR A 89 11.48 7.81 -2.05
N ILE A 90 10.49 7.55 -1.17
CA ILE A 90 9.55 8.58 -0.73
C ILE A 90 9.87 9.15 0.65
N ILE A 91 10.96 8.71 1.30
CA ILE A 91 11.30 9.15 2.66
C ILE A 91 11.46 10.67 2.78
N GLU A 92 11.96 11.31 1.72
CA GLU A 92 12.16 12.76 1.69
C GLU A 92 10.84 13.56 1.65
N LEU A 93 9.74 12.95 1.17
CA LEU A 93 8.41 13.56 1.28
C LEU A 93 8.01 13.76 2.74
N PHE A 94 8.39 12.83 3.61
CA PHE A 94 8.07 12.88 5.03
C PHE A 94 9.07 13.68 5.86
N SER A 95 10.26 14.00 5.32
CA SER A 95 11.27 14.78 6.05
C SER A 95 11.04 16.30 5.99
N LYS A 96 10.25 16.80 5.02
CA LYS A 96 9.96 18.25 4.88
C LYS A 96 8.86 18.77 5.81
N VAL A 97 8.34 17.93 6.71
CA VAL A 97 7.26 18.26 7.67
C VAL A 97 7.82 18.52 9.10
N ALA A 98 9.14 18.72 9.24
CA ALA A 98 9.80 19.05 10.52
C ALA A 98 10.24 20.50 10.59
#